data_AF-A0AAN8ZYS4-F1
#
_entry.id   AF-A0AAN8ZYS4-F1
#
_cell.length_a   1.000
_cell.length_b   1.000
_cell.length_c   1.000
_cell.angle_alpha   90.00
_cell.angle_beta   90.00
_cell.angle_gamma   90.00
#
_symmetry.space_group_name_H-M   'P 1'
#
loop_
_entity.id
_entity.type
_entity.pdbx_description
1 polymer ?
#
loop_
_entity_poly.entity_id
_entity_poly.type
_entity_poly.pdbx_seq_one_letter_code
_entity_poly.pdbx_strand_id
1 'polypeptide(L)'
;IEQNIESEEHVSKASADLRIKKTQHSTLSRKFVEVMTEYNRTQTDYRERCKGRIQRQLEITGRNTTSDELEEMLEQGNPAVFTQGIIMETQQAKQTLADIEARHNDIIKLETSIRELHDMFMDMAMLVESQGELMNRIENHVQEAQDYVDTAKQDTKKAIRYQSKARRTS
;
A
#
# COMPACT_ATOMS: atom_id res chain seq x y z
N ILE A 1 -14.80 7.65 13.77
CA ILE A 1 -15.43 7.50 12.43
C ILE A 1 -16.08 6.13 12.32
N GLU A 2 -15.40 5.05 12.71
CA GLU A 2 -15.96 3.68 12.76
C GLU A 2 -17.21 3.54 13.65
N GLN A 3 -17.23 4.17 14.83
CA GLN A 3 -18.43 4.18 15.71
C GLN A 3 -19.67 4.85 15.10
N ASN A 4 -19.48 5.68 14.07
CA ASN A 4 -20.59 6.36 13.39
C ASN A 4 -21.19 5.50 12.27
N ILE A 5 -20.56 4.37 11.93
CA ILE A 5 -21.01 3.43 10.89
C ILE A 5 -21.87 2.32 11.51
N GLU A 6 -21.54 1.87 12.73
CA GLU A 6 -22.32 0.85 13.44
C GLU A 6 -23.69 1.37 13.91
N SER A 7 -23.79 2.67 14.22
CA SER A 7 -25.02 3.30 14.69
C SER A 7 -26.04 3.58 13.57
N GLU A 8 -25.64 3.49 12.29
CA GLU A 8 -26.52 3.61 11.13
C GLU A 8 -27.09 2.26 10.63
N GLU A 9 -26.64 1.11 11.16
CA GLU A 9 -27.13 -0.20 10.71
C GLU A 9 -28.60 -0.48 11.07
N HIS A 10 -29.18 0.29 12.01
CA HIS A 10 -30.54 0.04 12.50
C HIS A 10 -31.64 0.87 11.85
N VAL A 11 -31.32 1.83 10.97
CA VAL A 11 -32.32 2.67 10.31
C VAL A 11 -32.03 2.76 8.82
N SER A 12 -32.92 2.13 8.04
CA SER A 12 -33.00 2.15 6.59
C SER A 12 -32.22 1.04 5.89
N LYS A 13 -32.98 0.16 5.24
CA LYS A 13 -32.56 -0.73 4.14
C LYS A 13 -31.34 -0.14 3.42
N ALA A 14 -30.21 -0.86 3.45
CA ALA A 14 -28.94 -0.49 2.83
C ALA A 14 -29.17 0.38 1.57
N SER A 15 -28.97 1.69 1.73
CA SER A 15 -29.15 2.60 0.61
C SER A 15 -28.10 2.27 -0.46
N ALA A 16 -28.43 2.49 -1.73
CA ALA A 16 -27.45 2.31 -2.80
C ALA A 16 -26.17 3.14 -2.53
N ASP A 17 -26.31 4.30 -1.90
CA ASP A 17 -25.20 5.16 -1.47
C ASP A 17 -24.26 4.46 -0.47
N LEU A 18 -24.80 3.80 0.56
CA LEU A 18 -23.98 3.07 1.53
C LEU A 18 -23.20 1.91 0.88
N ARG A 19 -23.84 1.18 -0.05
CA ARG A 19 -23.16 0.10 -0.80
C ARG A 19 -22.06 0.62 -1.71
N ILE A 20 -22.31 1.74 -2.40
CA ILE A 20 -21.33 2.39 -3.28
C ILE A 20 -20.13 2.83 -2.44
N LYS A 21 -20.35 3.52 -1.31
CA LYS A 21 -19.28 3.95 -0.41
C LYS A 21 -18.44 2.78 0.12
N LYS A 22 -19.09 1.70 0.58
CA LYS A 22 -18.38 0.49 1.05
C LYS A 22 -17.54 -0.16 -0.06
N THR A 23 -18.08 -0.27 -1.27
CA THR A 23 -17.36 -0.85 -2.43
C THR A 23 -16.17 0.01 -2.84
N GLN A 24 -16.36 1.32 -2.91
CA GLN A 24 -15.30 2.27 -3.24
C GLN A 24 -14.20 2.25 -2.19
N HIS A 25 -14.55 2.25 -0.91
CA HIS A 25 -13.58 2.15 0.19
C HIS A 25 -12.71 0.89 0.05
N SER A 26 -13.33 -0.30 -0.08
CA SER A 26 -12.58 -1.56 -0.25
C SER A 26 -11.66 -1.56 -1.48
N THR A 27 -12.16 -1.03 -2.60
CA THR A 27 -11.36 -0.93 -3.84
C THR A 27 -10.16 0.00 -3.66
N LEU A 28 -10.37 1.17 -3.04
CA LEU A 28 -9.30 2.13 -2.77
C LEU A 28 -8.28 1.57 -1.77
N SER A 29 -8.73 0.92 -0.70
CA SER A 29 -7.86 0.25 0.28
C SER A 29 -6.96 -0.79 -0.38
N ARG A 30 -7.51 -1.64 -1.27
CA ARG A 30 -6.71 -2.65 -2.00
C ARG A 30 -5.66 -2.00 -2.90
N LYS A 31 -6.06 -0.98 -3.66
CA LYS A 31 -5.12 -0.22 -4.51
C LYS A 31 -4.04 0.49 -3.70
N PHE A 32 -4.39 1.01 -2.53
CA PHE A 32 -3.43 1.65 -1.64
C PHE A 32 -2.37 0.64 -1.18
N VAL A 33 -2.79 -0.54 -0.70
CA VAL A 33 -1.85 -1.62 -0.33
C VAL A 33 -0.95 -2.00 -1.49
N GLU A 34 -1.52 -2.20 -2.69
CA GLU A 34 -0.76 -2.54 -3.90
C GLU A 34 0.33 -1.50 -4.21
N VAL A 35 -0.03 -0.21 -4.24
CA VAL A 35 0.92 0.88 -4.50
C VAL A 35 1.98 0.98 -3.41
N MET A 36 1.61 0.80 -2.15
CA MET A 36 2.56 0.85 -1.04
C MET A 36 3.54 -0.35 -1.06
N THR A 37 3.08 -1.53 -1.48
CA THR A 37 3.95 -2.70 -1.63
C THR A 37 4.97 -2.48 -2.74
N GLU A 38 4.55 -1.91 -3.88
CA GLU A 38 5.47 -1.56 -4.97
C GLU A 38 6.44 -0.44 -4.57
N TYR A 39 5.98 0.53 -3.79
CA TYR A 39 6.84 1.57 -3.23
C TYR A 39 7.90 1.00 -2.29
N ASN A 40 7.52 0.10 -1.36
CA ASN A 40 8.47 -0.59 -0.48
C ASN A 40 9.50 -1.41 -1.27
N ARG A 41 9.05 -2.13 -2.31
CA ARG A 41 9.96 -2.86 -3.21
C ARG A 41 10.98 -1.92 -3.87
N THR A 42 10.50 -0.80 -4.41
CA THR A 42 11.37 0.22 -5.03
C THR A 42 12.38 0.80 -4.04
N GLN A 43 11.97 1.01 -2.78
CA GLN A 43 12.84 1.46 -1.72
C GLN A 43 13.94 0.45 -1.39
N THR A 44 13.58 -0.82 -1.21
CA THR A 44 14.54 -1.92 -0.98
C THR A 44 15.54 -2.02 -2.14
N ASP A 45 15.09 -1.94 -3.39
CA ASP A 45 15.97 -1.94 -4.57
C ASP A 45 16.91 -0.72 -4.61
N TYR A 46 16.46 0.45 -4.12
CA TYR A 46 17.33 1.63 -3.98
C TYR A 46 18.35 1.47 -2.84
N ARG A 47 17.97 0.83 -1.72
CA ARG A 47 18.88 0.49 -0.62
C ARG A 47 20.04 -0.36 -1.11
N GLU A 48 19.74 -1.46 -1.81
CA GLU A 48 20.74 -2.38 -2.33
C GLU A 48 21.67 -1.71 -3.33
N ARG A 49 21.15 -0.82 -4.18
CA ARG A 49 21.98 0.00 -5.07
C ARG A 49 22.91 0.95 -4.31
N CYS A 50 22.43 1.58 -3.24
CA CYS A 50 23.28 2.44 -2.40
C CYS A 50 24.36 1.63 -1.69
N LYS A 51 24.01 0.47 -1.12
CA LYS A 51 24.95 -0.48 -0.52
C LYS A 51 26.04 -0.90 -1.51
N GLY A 52 25.67 -1.36 -2.71
CA GLY A 52 26.63 -1.75 -3.74
C GLY A 52 27.55 -0.60 -4.20
N ARG A 53 27.04 0.65 -4.21
CA ARG A 53 27.89 1.82 -4.49
C ARG A 53 28.91 2.07 -3.39
N ILE A 54 28.52 1.96 -2.12
CA ILE A 54 29.43 2.09 -0.97
C ILE A 54 30.52 1.00 -1.03
N GLN A 55 30.13 -0.25 -1.28
CA GLN A 55 31.07 -1.36 -1.42
C GLN A 55 32.13 -1.09 -2.50
N ARG A 56 31.69 -0.69 -3.69
CA ARG A 56 32.60 -0.35 -4.79
C ARG A 56 33.54 0.80 -4.45
N GLN A 57 33.05 1.81 -3.70
CA GLN A 57 33.88 2.92 -3.27
C GLN A 57 34.93 2.49 -2.24
N LEU A 58 34.59 1.59 -1.32
CA LEU A 58 35.56 1.01 -0.38
C LEU A 58 36.64 0.20 -1.12
N GLU A 59 36.27 -0.59 -2.11
CA GLU A 59 37.21 -1.34 -2.96
C GLU A 59 38.20 -0.42 -3.69
N ILE A 60 37.73 0.73 -4.23
CA ILE A 60 38.59 1.75 -4.87
C ILE A 60 39.62 2.31 -3.90
N THR A 61 39.26 2.45 -2.62
CA THR A 61 40.20 2.89 -1.57
C THR A 61 41.14 1.78 -1.07
N GLY A 62 41.03 0.57 -1.63
CA GLY A 62 41.85 -0.58 -1.27
C GLY A 62 41.34 -1.38 -0.07
N ARG A 63 40.12 -1.11 0.41
CA ARG A 63 39.46 -1.86 1.48
C ARG A 63 38.46 -2.83 0.86
N ASN A 64 38.84 -4.11 0.80
CA ASN A 64 37.88 -5.17 0.47
C ASN A 64 36.93 -5.34 1.64
N THR A 65 35.63 -5.27 1.38
CA THR A 65 34.58 -5.41 2.39
C THR A 65 33.53 -6.36 1.85
N THR A 66 33.21 -7.38 2.62
CA THR A 66 32.15 -8.33 2.28
C THR A 66 30.77 -7.68 2.44
N SER A 67 29.74 -8.29 1.84
CA SER A 67 28.36 -7.79 1.99
C SER A 67 27.91 -7.74 3.46
N ASP A 68 28.36 -8.70 4.27
CA ASP A 68 27.94 -8.84 5.67
C ASP A 68 28.67 -7.81 6.55
N GLU A 69 29.98 -7.64 6.36
CA GLU A 69 30.74 -6.57 7.04
C GLU A 69 30.21 -5.18 6.69
N LEU A 70 29.82 -4.96 5.43
CA LEU A 70 29.23 -3.69 5.02
C LEU A 70 27.87 -3.45 5.69
N GLU A 71 27.08 -4.50 5.88
CA GLU A 71 25.80 -4.40 6.60
C GLU A 71 26.03 -4.00 8.06
N GLU A 72 26.98 -4.65 8.74
CA GLU A 72 27.33 -4.31 10.12
C GLU A 72 27.83 -2.86 10.25
N MET A 73 28.60 -2.38 9.26
CA MET A 73 29.05 -0.98 9.20
C MET A 73 27.88 0.01 9.05
N LEU A 74 26.84 -0.35 8.28
CA LEU A 74 25.63 0.47 8.12
C LEU A 74 24.80 0.49 9.41
N GLU A 75 24.66 -0.66 10.08
CA GLU A 75 23.89 -0.79 11.33
C GLU A 75 24.49 -0.01 12.50
N GLN A 76 25.81 0.14 12.54
CA GLN A 76 26.51 0.92 13.57
C GLN A 76 26.16 2.42 13.54
N GLY A 77 25.65 2.94 12.41
CA GLY A 77 25.23 4.33 12.28
C GLY A 77 26.34 5.38 12.47
N ASN A 78 27.61 4.95 12.50
CA ASN A 78 28.76 5.81 12.72
C ASN A 78 29.52 6.03 11.39
N PRO A 79 29.45 7.22 10.76
CA PRO A 79 30.15 7.51 9.50
C PRO A 79 31.67 7.30 9.58
N ALA A 80 32.27 7.41 10.77
CA ALA A 80 33.70 7.21 10.95
C ALA A 80 34.15 5.77 10.63
N VAL A 81 33.26 4.78 10.70
CA VAL A 81 33.57 3.38 10.38
C VAL A 81 34.06 3.20 8.94
N PHE A 82 33.56 4.04 8.03
CA PHE A 82 33.96 4.06 6.61
C PHE A 82 35.33 4.71 6.40
N THR A 83 35.75 5.62 7.28
CA THR A 83 37.05 6.30 7.21
C THR A 83 38.20 5.49 7.80
N GLN A 84 37.90 4.48 8.61
CA GLN A 84 38.90 3.75 9.36
C GLN A 84 39.79 2.93 8.41
N GLY A 85 41.08 3.31 8.34
CA GLY A 85 42.06 2.66 7.45
C GLY A 85 42.20 3.27 6.05
N ILE A 86 41.44 4.32 5.70
CA ILE A 86 41.60 5.04 4.44
C ILE A 86 42.62 6.18 4.60
N ILE A 87 43.70 6.16 3.82
CA ILE A 87 44.68 7.24 3.79
C ILE A 87 44.08 8.44 3.04
N MET A 88 43.63 9.46 3.78
CA MET A 88 42.97 10.67 3.24
C MET A 88 43.93 11.69 2.59
N GLU A 89 45.12 11.27 2.19
CA GLU A 89 46.15 12.17 1.64
C GLU A 89 45.86 12.60 0.20
N THR A 90 45.03 11.83 -0.52
CA THR A 90 44.67 12.14 -1.92
C THR A 90 43.32 12.85 -2.02
N GLN A 91 43.20 13.77 -2.99
CA GLN A 91 41.91 14.41 -3.30
C GLN A 91 40.84 13.37 -3.71
N GLN A 92 41.27 12.28 -4.33
CA GLN A 92 40.40 11.17 -4.72
C GLN A 92 39.81 10.46 -3.50
N ALA A 93 40.60 10.16 -2.47
CA ALA A 93 40.10 9.55 -1.24
C ALA A 93 39.06 10.42 -0.53
N LYS A 94 39.25 11.75 -0.53
CA LYS A 94 38.28 12.70 0.03
C LYS A 94 36.95 12.70 -0.74
N GLN A 95 37.00 12.66 -2.07
CA GLN A 95 35.79 12.59 -2.89
C GLN A 95 35.04 11.27 -2.67
N THR A 96 35.77 10.16 -2.63
CA THR A 96 35.18 8.84 -2.37
C THR A 96 34.49 8.79 -1.00
N LEU A 97 35.10 9.40 0.02
CA LEU A 97 34.48 9.49 1.34
C LEU A 97 33.18 10.31 1.32
N ALA A 98 33.19 11.48 0.69
CA ALA A 98 32.00 12.33 0.57
C ALA A 98 30.86 11.60 -0.14
N ASP A 99 31.18 10.80 -1.18
CA ASP A 99 30.22 9.96 -1.87
C ASP A 99 29.63 8.87 -0.94
N ILE A 100 30.47 8.20 -0.14
CA ILE A 100 30.04 7.20 0.84
C ILE A 100 29.09 7.83 1.87
N GLU A 101 29.47 8.95 2.48
CA GLU A 101 28.64 9.66 3.46
C GLU A 101 27.30 10.08 2.87
N ALA A 102 27.28 10.60 1.64
CA ALA A 102 26.05 10.96 0.94
C ALA A 102 25.15 9.74 0.68
N ARG A 103 25.71 8.57 0.33
CA ARG A 103 24.94 7.33 0.17
C ARG A 103 24.43 6.78 1.49
N HIS A 104 25.23 6.84 2.55
CA HIS A 104 24.83 6.42 3.90
C HIS A 104 23.65 7.26 4.40
N ASN A 105 23.70 8.57 4.22
CA ASN A 105 22.58 9.46 4.56
C ASN A 105 21.30 9.14 3.77
N ASP A 106 21.43 8.74 2.51
CA ASP A 106 20.28 8.28 1.72
C ASP A 106 19.70 6.97 2.26
N ILE A 107 20.54 6.03 2.69
CA ILE A 107 20.11 4.78 3.33
C ILE A 107 19.35 5.08 4.64
N ILE A 108 19.87 5.96 5.50
CA ILE A 108 19.20 6.35 6.75
C ILE A 108 17.80 6.92 6.47
N LYS A 109 17.68 7.84 5.51
CA LYS A 109 16.37 8.41 5.13
C LYS A 109 15.41 7.34 4.62
N LEU A 110 15.93 6.39 3.84
CA LEU A 110 15.15 5.27 3.32
C LEU A 110 14.65 4.37 4.46
N GLU A 111 15.50 4.04 5.42
CA GLU A 111 15.13 3.22 6.58
C GLU A 111 14.07 3.91 7.46
N THR A 112 14.15 5.23 7.64
CA THR A 112 13.07 6.00 8.27
C THR A 112 11.77 5.86 7.48
N SER A 113 11.81 6.04 6.16
CA SER A 113 10.61 5.94 5.32
C SER A 113 10.02 4.51 5.30
N ILE A 114 10.84 3.47 5.28
CA ILE A 114 10.39 2.07 5.38
C ILE A 114 9.72 1.82 6.72
N ARG A 115 10.26 2.37 7.82
CA ARG A 115 9.66 2.24 9.15
C ARG A 115 8.27 2.89 9.21
N GLU A 116 8.12 4.08 8.63
CA GLU A 116 6.81 4.74 8.51
C GLU A 116 5.82 3.94 7.64
N LEU A 117 6.29 3.33 6.54
CA LEU A 117 5.45 2.43 5.73
C LEU A 117 5.02 1.20 6.52
N HIS A 118 5.91 0.62 7.32
CA HIS A 118 5.62 -0.55 8.13
C HIS A 118 4.47 -0.28 9.12
N ASP A 119 4.49 0.88 9.78
CA ASP A 119 3.42 1.27 10.70
C ASP A 119 2.07 1.39 9.95
N MET A 120 2.07 2.01 8.77
CA MET A 120 0.87 2.03 7.90
C MET A 120 0.43 0.65 7.44
N PHE A 121 1.36 -0.27 7.15
CA PHE A 121 1.03 -1.64 6.77
C PHE A 121 0.39 -2.42 7.90
N MET A 122 0.82 -2.22 9.15
CA MET A 122 0.21 -2.85 10.31
C MET A 122 -1.23 -2.36 10.52
N ASP A 123 -1.46 -1.05 10.41
CA ASP A 123 -2.81 -0.48 10.47
C ASP A 123 -3.71 -1.00 9.35
N MET A 124 -3.17 -1.08 8.13
CA MET A 124 -3.90 -1.59 6.97
C MET A 124 -4.16 -3.10 7.04
N ALA A 125 -3.25 -3.89 7.62
CA ALA A 125 -3.45 -5.32 7.82
C ALA A 125 -4.64 -5.58 8.75
N MET A 126 -4.74 -4.83 9.86
CA MET A 126 -5.90 -4.89 10.77
C MET A 126 -7.21 -4.46 10.08
N LEU A 127 -7.16 -3.40 9.27
CA LEU A 127 -8.31 -2.93 8.48
C LEU A 127 -8.75 -3.91 7.38
N VAL A 128 -7.82 -4.63 6.75
CA VAL A 128 -8.14 -5.60 5.69
C VAL A 128 -8.65 -6.92 6.27
N GLU A 129 -8.09 -7.38 7.39
CA GLU A 129 -8.55 -8.58 8.10
C GLU A 129 -10.01 -8.45 8.55
N SER A 130 -10.38 -7.30 9.12
CA SER A 130 -11.76 -6.97 9.50
C SER A 130 -12.73 -6.80 8.30
N GLN A 131 -12.21 -6.48 7.10
CA GLN A 131 -13.01 -6.29 5.89
C GLN A 131 -13.22 -7.56 5.04
N GLY A 132 -12.56 -8.68 5.35
CA GLY A 132 -12.68 -9.94 4.61
C GLY A 132 -14.11 -10.50 4.53
N GLU A 133 -14.90 -10.34 5.60
CA GLU A 133 -16.33 -10.72 5.60
C GLU A 133 -17.22 -9.76 4.80
N LEU A 134 -16.80 -8.49 4.64
CA LEU A 134 -17.61 -7.45 4.04
C LEU A 134 -17.66 -7.53 2.51
N MET A 135 -16.56 -7.95 1.87
CA MET A 135 -16.51 -8.13 0.40
C MET A 135 -17.48 -9.24 -0.06
N ASN A 136 -17.55 -10.35 0.69
CA ASN A 136 -18.53 -11.42 0.46
C ASN A 136 -19.98 -10.92 0.60
N ARG A 137 -20.25 -9.94 1.46
CA ARG A 137 -21.59 -9.33 1.57
C ARG A 137 -21.90 -8.43 0.37
N ILE A 138 -20.92 -7.78 -0.25
CA ILE A 138 -21.14 -6.88 -1.39
C ILE A 138 -21.47 -7.65 -2.67
N GLU A 139 -20.77 -8.74 -2.97
CA GLU A 139 -21.15 -9.64 -4.08
C GLU A 139 -22.59 -10.14 -3.91
N ASN A 140 -22.93 -10.57 -2.70
CA ASN A 140 -24.30 -10.98 -2.37
C ASN A 140 -25.31 -9.84 -2.56
N HIS A 141 -25.01 -8.61 -2.12
CA HIS A 141 -25.95 -7.49 -2.29
C HIS A 141 -26.07 -6.96 -3.73
N VAL A 142 -25.02 -7.09 -4.56
CA VAL A 142 -25.11 -6.79 -6.00
C VAL A 142 -25.99 -7.83 -6.69
N GLN A 143 -25.82 -9.11 -6.34
CA GLN A 143 -26.68 -10.18 -6.81
C GLN A 143 -28.15 -9.94 -6.41
N GLU A 144 -28.40 -9.60 -5.14
CA GLU A 144 -29.75 -9.26 -4.67
C GLU A 144 -30.34 -8.05 -5.41
N ALA A 145 -29.55 -6.99 -5.64
CA ALA A 145 -30.02 -5.81 -6.38
C ALA A 145 -30.38 -6.14 -7.83
N GLN A 146 -29.62 -7.02 -8.48
CA GLN A 146 -29.95 -7.55 -9.80
C GLN A 146 -31.28 -8.32 -9.78
N ASP A 147 -31.45 -9.21 -8.80
CA ASP A 147 -32.67 -10.00 -8.64
C ASP A 147 -33.91 -9.12 -8.39
N TYR A 148 -33.78 -8.04 -7.62
CA TYR A 148 -34.83 -7.05 -7.40
C TYR A 148 -35.23 -6.32 -8.68
N VAL A 149 -34.26 -5.90 -9.50
CA VAL A 149 -34.53 -5.22 -10.78
C VAL A 149 -35.22 -6.16 -11.76
N ASP A 150 -34.78 -7.42 -11.84
CA ASP A 150 -35.40 -8.42 -12.70
C ASP A 150 -36.84 -8.74 -12.27
N THR A 151 -37.09 -8.83 -10.97
CA THR A 151 -38.45 -9.00 -10.44
C THR A 151 -39.33 -7.79 -10.76
N ALA A 152 -38.85 -6.56 -10.54
CA ALA A 152 -39.58 -5.34 -10.85
C ALA A 152 -39.91 -5.22 -12.36
N LYS A 153 -38.98 -5.66 -13.22
CA LYS A 153 -39.20 -5.73 -14.67
C LYS A 153 -40.28 -6.74 -15.06
N GLN A 154 -40.37 -7.88 -14.36
CA GLN A 154 -41.45 -8.84 -14.60
C GLN A 154 -42.80 -8.29 -14.16
N ASP A 155 -42.86 -7.62 -13.01
CA ASP A 155 -44.11 -7.09 -12.47
C ASP A 155 -44.64 -5.90 -13.28
N THR A 156 -43.76 -5.03 -13.77
CA THR A 156 -44.15 -3.96 -14.71
C THR A 156 -44.72 -4.54 -16.03
N LYS A 157 -44.15 -5.62 -16.57
CA LYS A 157 -44.72 -6.33 -17.72
C LYS A 157 -46.12 -6.88 -17.43
N LYS A 158 -46.34 -7.47 -16.24
CA LYS A 158 -47.67 -7.96 -15.83
C LYS A 158 -48.66 -6.79 -15.69
N ALA A 159 -48.25 -5.70 -15.07
CA ALA A 159 -49.07 -4.50 -14.90
C ALA A 159 -49.54 -3.91 -16.25
N ILE A 160 -48.65 -3.84 -17.25
CA ILE A 160 -49.01 -3.41 -18.62
C ILE A 160 -50.05 -4.35 -19.26
N ARG A 161 -49.90 -5.67 -19.06
CA ARG A 161 -50.89 -6.65 -19.55
C ARG A 161 -52.25 -6.48 -18.87
N TYR A 162 -52.29 -6.20 -17.57
CA TYR A 162 -53.54 -5.93 -16.87
C TYR A 162 -54.18 -4.61 -17.33
N GLN A 163 -53.39 -3.54 -17.45
CA GLN A 163 -53.87 -2.25 -17.94
C GLN A 163 -54.46 -2.35 -19.36
N SER A 164 -53.77 -3.04 -20.28
CA SER A 164 -54.26 -3.21 -21.66
C SER A 164 -55.53 -4.05 -21.75
N LYS A 165 -55.67 -5.08 -20.89
CA LYS A 165 -56.93 -5.84 -20.76
C LYS A 165 -58.06 -4.98 -20.22
N ALA A 166 -57.81 -4.22 -19.15
CA ALA A 166 -58.81 -3.33 -18.54
C ALA A 166 -59.31 -2.25 -19.52
N ARG A 167 -58.41 -1.70 -20.36
CA ARG A 167 -58.76 -0.72 -21.42
C ARG A 167 -59.55 -1.30 -22.59
N ARG A 168 -59.53 -2.62 -22.81
CA ARG A 168 -60.35 -3.29 -23.85
C ARG A 168 -61.76 -3.61 -23.37
N THR A 169 -61.99 -3.56 -22.06
CA THR A 169 -63.27 -3.87 -21.40
C THR A 169 -64.06 -2.62 -20.99
N SER A 170 -63.51 -1.41 -21.14
CA SER A 170 -64.24 -0.13 -21.12
C SER A 170 -64.56 0.32 -22.53
#